data_AF-A0A9N8ZLK2-F1
#
_entry.id   AF-A0A9N8ZLK2-F1
#
_cell.length_a   1.000
_cell.length_b   1.000
_cell.length_c   1.000
_cell.angle_alpha   90.00
_cell.angle_beta   90.00
_cell.angle_gamma   90.00
#
_symmetry.space_group_name_H-M   'P 1'
#
loop_
_entity.id
_entity.type
_entity.pdbx_description
1 polymer ?
#
loop_
_entity_poly.entity_id
_entity_poly.type
_entity_poly.pdbx_seq_one_letter_code
_entity_poly.pdbx_strand_id
1 'polypeptide(L)'
;MSEISTASLRSCAPNERVYKVVCRANKHFENKNYRCAIEEYTKALTLSQPDLDPSKSTDFAALLFGNRSACYFAYKLYIDAEKDTRQMIRLRPEWSKGYFRRADILLELGRFDDALEDYKEARLRDPSNPKIPLRIAHALIMKDDQEMGVAICQLIPGRDICLMTTTVNPVQQKIFSIAIEIKNIIYVIADIASRNCVVIDACWDVNGILKFIETKKWKLMGAIVTHYHFDHVGGPPPPPYNHIPIKISGLFDLTKQVSNLKVYVNPLDIPYLLSANPALKSYTDRIIHTHGQHRESLGEKTILRFIHVPGHTEGSQAILVNGCRLITGDTLMCGCMGRVDLPGGNLSEIKITLRERLGKLEDGVVVLPGHDYGGKWTTIGMERERGIIGHFGKKKASID
;
A
#
# COMPACT_ATOMS: atom_id res chain seq x y z
N MET A 1 16.21 7.03 1.18
CA MET A 1 17.09 8.10 1.70
C MET A 1 18.43 7.97 0.99
N SER A 2 19.03 9.08 0.59
CA SER A 2 20.20 9.14 -0.30
C SER A 2 21.48 8.70 0.43
N GLU A 3 21.99 7.52 0.11
CA GLU A 3 23.25 6.99 0.69
C GLU A 3 24.53 7.56 0.09
N ILE A 4 24.41 8.68 -0.62
CA ILE A 4 25.57 9.55 -0.81
C ILE A 4 25.33 10.74 0.09
N SER A 5 26.01 10.72 1.23
CA SER A 5 26.12 11.88 2.09
C SER A 5 26.62 13.06 1.24
N THR A 6 26.16 14.25 1.55
CA THR A 6 26.65 15.51 0.98
C THR A 6 28.18 15.61 0.93
N ALA A 7 28.89 14.85 1.77
CA ALA A 7 30.35 14.75 1.80
C ALA A 7 30.98 14.11 0.54
N SER A 8 30.36 13.11 -0.09
CA SER A 8 30.90 12.47 -1.31
C SER A 8 30.64 13.29 -2.59
N LEU A 9 29.67 14.21 -2.56
CA LEU A 9 29.34 15.07 -3.71
C LEU A 9 30.37 16.16 -3.93
N ARG A 10 31.07 16.62 -2.88
CA ARG A 10 32.06 17.70 -3.00
C ARG A 10 33.30 17.24 -3.75
N SER A 11 33.79 16.03 -3.47
CA SER A 11 34.98 15.46 -4.13
C SER A 11 34.77 15.17 -5.62
N CYS A 12 33.52 15.01 -6.05
CA CYS A 12 33.16 14.67 -7.42
C CYS A 12 32.61 15.86 -8.22
N ALA A 13 32.34 17.00 -7.57
CA ALA A 13 31.78 18.16 -8.25
C ALA A 13 32.84 18.85 -9.12
N PRO A 14 32.50 19.26 -10.36
CA PRO A 14 33.47 19.86 -11.27
C PRO A 14 33.95 21.25 -10.80
N ASN A 15 33.13 21.96 -10.02
CA ASN A 15 33.51 23.22 -9.38
C ASN A 15 32.55 23.58 -8.23
N GLU A 16 32.95 24.54 -7.40
CA GLU A 16 32.18 25.03 -6.24
C GLU A 16 30.79 25.58 -6.62
N ARG A 17 30.66 26.19 -7.82
CA ARG A 17 29.38 26.72 -8.30
C ARG A 17 28.36 25.60 -8.51
N VAL A 18 28.77 24.52 -9.17
CA VAL A 18 27.92 23.33 -9.40
C VAL A 18 27.60 22.65 -8.07
N TYR A 19 28.59 22.49 -7.18
CA TYR A 19 28.38 21.93 -5.84
C TYR A 19 27.28 22.67 -5.06
N LYS A 20 27.34 24.02 -5.02
CA LYS A 20 26.32 24.84 -4.33
C LYS A 20 24.91 24.65 -4.92
N VAL A 21 24.78 24.53 -6.24
CA VAL A 21 23.49 24.27 -6.90
C VAL A 21 22.92 22.91 -6.49
N VAL A 22 23.77 21.87 -6.44
CA VAL A 22 23.35 20.54 -5.99
C VAL A 22 22.93 20.54 -4.52
N CYS A 23 23.64 21.25 -3.65
CA CYS A 23 23.24 21.39 -2.24
C CYS A 23 21.84 22.02 -2.11
N ARG A 24 21.51 23.03 -2.92
CA ARG A 24 20.15 23.61 -2.97
C ARG A 24 19.13 22.61 -3.49
N ALA A 25 19.47 21.85 -4.54
CA ALA A 25 18.59 20.80 -5.08
C ALA A 25 18.28 19.72 -4.03
N ASN A 26 19.32 19.25 -3.31
CA ASN A 26 19.19 18.31 -2.19
C ASN A 26 18.28 18.89 -1.10
N LYS A 27 18.47 20.17 -0.74
CA LYS A 27 17.62 20.82 0.27
C LYS A 27 16.16 20.91 -0.14
N HIS A 28 15.89 21.23 -1.41
CA HIS A 28 14.54 21.19 -1.94
C HIS A 28 13.96 19.77 -1.93
N PHE A 29 14.75 18.76 -2.27
CA PHE A 29 14.34 17.36 -2.21
C PHE A 29 13.99 16.90 -0.78
N GLU A 30 14.84 17.22 0.20
CA GLU A 30 14.59 16.96 1.63
C GLU A 30 13.29 17.61 2.11
N ASN A 31 13.04 18.84 1.66
CA ASN A 31 11.82 19.59 1.96
C ASN A 31 10.59 19.14 1.13
N LYS A 32 10.71 18.07 0.32
CA LYS A 32 9.67 17.56 -0.61
C LYS A 32 9.22 18.57 -1.68
N ASN A 33 10.00 19.62 -1.92
CA ASN A 33 9.77 20.62 -2.98
C ASN A 33 10.34 20.11 -4.30
N TYR A 34 9.79 19.01 -4.83
CA TYR A 34 10.36 18.26 -5.95
C TYR A 34 10.49 19.09 -7.23
N ARG A 35 9.54 20.00 -7.52
CA ARG A 35 9.62 20.90 -8.68
C ARG A 35 10.87 21.78 -8.63
N CYS A 36 11.11 22.46 -7.50
CA CYS A 36 12.30 23.29 -7.33
C CYS A 36 13.58 22.45 -7.34
N ALA A 37 13.54 21.23 -6.79
CA ALA A 37 14.67 20.31 -6.86
C ALA A 37 15.01 19.93 -8.31
N ILE A 38 14.00 19.64 -9.14
CA ILE A 38 14.17 19.34 -10.57
C ILE A 38 14.83 20.51 -11.31
N GLU A 39 14.38 21.74 -11.06
CA GLU A 39 14.94 22.95 -11.67
C GLU A 39 16.42 23.14 -11.30
N GLU A 40 16.77 22.98 -10.02
CA GLU A 40 18.15 23.09 -9.54
C GLU A 40 19.04 21.95 -10.05
N TYR A 41 18.57 20.69 -10.09
CA TYR A 41 19.33 19.59 -10.71
C TYR A 41 19.54 19.80 -12.21
N THR A 42 18.53 20.32 -12.91
CA THR A 42 18.65 20.64 -14.34
C THR A 42 19.71 21.72 -14.55
N LYS A 43 19.70 22.77 -13.71
CA LYS A 43 20.75 23.79 -13.71
C LYS A 43 22.13 23.21 -13.41
N ALA A 44 22.25 22.28 -12.47
CA ALA A 44 23.52 21.60 -12.17
C ALA A 44 24.03 20.82 -13.39
N LEU A 45 23.16 20.07 -14.07
CA LEU A 45 23.50 19.35 -15.30
C LEU A 45 23.96 20.30 -16.41
N THR A 46 23.24 21.40 -16.64
CA THR A 46 23.62 22.41 -17.65
C THR A 46 24.96 23.07 -17.33
N LEU A 47 25.19 23.45 -16.07
CA LEU A 47 26.45 24.08 -15.63
C LEU A 47 27.63 23.11 -15.61
N SER A 48 27.35 21.82 -15.41
CA SER A 48 28.37 20.78 -15.47
C SER A 48 28.78 20.42 -16.90
N GLN A 49 28.08 20.96 -17.92
CA GLN A 49 28.23 20.69 -19.36
C GLN A 49 28.97 19.37 -19.56
N PRO A 50 28.34 18.19 -19.38
CA PRO A 50 29.07 16.93 -19.29
C PRO A 50 30.01 16.84 -20.48
N ASP A 51 31.28 17.14 -20.23
CA ASP A 51 32.24 17.39 -21.29
C ASP A 51 32.25 16.11 -22.12
N LEU A 52 32.28 16.27 -23.44
CA LEU A 52 32.28 15.20 -24.45
C LEU A 52 33.50 14.26 -24.34
N ASP A 53 34.20 14.28 -23.20
CA ASP A 53 35.28 13.40 -22.79
C ASP A 53 34.76 12.39 -21.73
N PRO A 54 34.39 11.17 -22.17
CA PRO A 54 33.99 10.07 -21.30
C PRO A 54 35.04 9.68 -20.24
N SER A 55 36.27 10.21 -20.30
CA SER A 55 37.30 9.95 -19.29
C SER A 55 37.27 10.93 -18.10
N LYS A 56 36.49 12.03 -18.17
CA LYS A 56 36.49 13.10 -17.15
C LYS A 56 35.15 13.40 -16.48
N SER A 57 34.00 13.02 -17.07
CA SER A 57 32.68 13.23 -16.47
C SER A 57 31.82 11.98 -16.54
N THR A 58 31.77 11.22 -15.44
CA THR A 58 31.08 9.93 -15.48
C THR A 58 30.38 9.50 -14.17
N ASP A 59 30.92 9.79 -12.97
CA ASP A 59 30.18 9.53 -11.72
C ASP A 59 29.21 10.67 -11.38
N PHE A 60 29.71 11.90 -11.40
CA PHE A 60 28.94 13.06 -10.96
C PHE A 60 27.68 13.29 -11.81
N ALA A 61 27.79 13.20 -13.14
CA ALA A 61 26.64 13.32 -14.03
C ALA A 61 25.62 12.18 -13.79
N ALA A 62 26.09 10.94 -13.63
CA ALA A 62 25.22 9.80 -13.30
C ALA A 62 24.48 10.01 -11.97
N LEU A 63 25.13 10.61 -10.96
CA LEU A 63 24.49 10.99 -9.70
C LEU A 63 23.41 12.06 -9.89
N LEU A 64 23.66 13.08 -10.72
CA LEU A 64 22.66 14.12 -10.98
C LEU A 64 21.43 13.55 -11.69
N PHE A 65 21.61 12.74 -12.74
CA PHE A 65 20.51 12.04 -13.40
C PHE A 65 19.77 11.10 -12.42
N GLY A 66 20.52 10.37 -11.60
CA GLY A 66 19.95 9.56 -10.53
C GLY A 66 19.08 10.40 -9.59
N ASN A 67 19.60 11.49 -9.03
CA ASN A 67 18.84 12.29 -8.08
C ASN A 67 17.66 13.03 -8.71
N ARG A 68 17.79 13.54 -9.93
CA ARG A 68 16.70 14.18 -10.66
C ARG A 68 15.61 13.18 -11.06
N SER A 69 15.96 11.95 -11.47
CA SER A 69 14.96 10.89 -11.68
C SER A 69 14.16 10.54 -10.42
N ALA A 70 14.78 10.59 -9.22
CA ALA A 70 14.03 10.42 -7.97
C ALA A 70 13.02 11.57 -7.74
N CYS A 71 13.37 12.79 -8.14
CA CYS A 71 12.45 13.92 -8.05
C CYS A 71 11.30 13.76 -9.06
N TYR A 72 11.60 13.38 -10.31
CA TYR A 72 10.59 13.11 -11.32
C TYR A 72 9.65 11.98 -10.89
N PHE A 73 10.18 10.88 -10.36
CA PHE A 73 9.39 9.79 -9.81
C PHE A 73 8.46 10.26 -8.67
N ALA A 74 9.00 11.00 -7.70
CA ALA A 74 8.20 11.54 -6.59
C ALA A 74 7.13 12.54 -7.06
N TYR A 75 7.36 13.22 -8.18
CA TYR A 75 6.42 14.13 -8.83
C TYR A 75 5.52 13.44 -9.88
N LYS A 76 5.57 12.10 -9.97
CA LYS A 76 4.80 11.25 -10.90
C LYS A 76 5.04 11.54 -12.39
N LEU A 77 6.19 12.12 -12.72
CA LEU A 77 6.68 12.34 -14.09
C LEU A 77 7.51 11.13 -14.55
N TYR A 78 6.85 9.97 -14.65
CA TYR A 78 7.52 8.69 -14.87
C TYR A 78 8.31 8.61 -16.17
N ILE A 79 7.83 9.22 -17.26
CA ILE A 79 8.52 9.24 -18.55
C ILE A 79 9.85 9.99 -18.46
N ASP A 80 9.90 11.13 -17.76
CA ASP A 80 11.14 11.88 -17.59
C ASP A 80 12.09 11.22 -16.58
N ALA A 81 11.53 10.56 -15.56
CA ALA A 81 12.30 9.72 -14.65
C ALA A 81 12.98 8.56 -15.40
N GLU A 82 12.29 7.92 -16.35
CA GLU A 82 12.83 6.84 -17.17
C GLU A 82 13.98 7.34 -18.06
N LYS A 83 13.83 8.53 -18.68
CA LYS A 83 14.91 9.14 -19.49
C LYS A 83 16.18 9.34 -18.67
N ASP A 84 16.05 9.90 -17.47
CA ASP A 84 17.18 10.16 -16.58
C ASP A 84 17.83 8.87 -16.08
N THR A 85 17.05 7.85 -15.73
CA THR A 85 17.61 6.54 -15.34
C THR A 85 18.33 5.85 -16.49
N ARG A 86 17.86 5.99 -17.73
CA ARG A 86 18.60 5.52 -18.92
C ARG A 86 19.96 6.22 -19.07
N GLN A 87 20.03 7.53 -18.83
CA GLN A 87 21.33 8.25 -18.85
C GLN A 87 22.24 7.78 -17.71
N MET A 88 21.70 7.59 -16.50
CA MET A 88 22.46 7.05 -15.38
C MET A 88 23.04 5.67 -15.69
N ILE A 89 22.23 4.75 -16.22
CA ILE A 89 22.66 3.39 -16.60
C ILE A 89 23.70 3.45 -17.73
N ARG A 90 23.54 4.35 -18.71
CA ARG A 90 24.52 4.54 -19.80
C ARG A 90 25.89 4.98 -19.27
N LEU A 91 25.92 5.88 -18.29
CA LEU A 91 27.16 6.40 -17.70
C LEU A 91 27.79 5.43 -16.69
N ARG A 92 26.96 4.70 -15.96
CA ARG A 92 27.35 3.78 -14.87
C ARG A 92 26.59 2.47 -14.96
N PRO A 93 26.89 1.62 -15.96
CA PRO A 93 26.19 0.37 -16.18
C PRO A 93 26.40 -0.65 -15.06
N GLU A 94 27.36 -0.46 -14.17
CA GLU A 94 27.65 -1.28 -12.99
C GLU A 94 26.84 -0.87 -11.74
N TRP A 95 26.19 0.31 -11.76
CA TRP A 95 25.40 0.78 -10.63
C TRP A 95 24.01 0.13 -10.57
N SER A 96 23.83 -0.81 -9.64
CA SER A 96 22.54 -1.44 -9.35
C SER A 96 21.38 -0.45 -9.21
N LYS A 97 21.64 0.70 -8.56
CA LYS A 97 20.66 1.76 -8.31
C LYS A 97 19.98 2.30 -9.57
N GLY A 98 20.69 2.34 -10.71
CA GLY A 98 20.12 2.79 -11.99
C GLY A 98 19.00 1.86 -12.45
N TYR A 99 19.30 0.57 -12.53
CA TYR A 99 18.34 -0.49 -12.88
C TYR A 99 17.20 -0.57 -11.88
N PHE A 100 17.49 -0.58 -10.57
CA PHE A 100 16.46 -0.63 -9.53
C PHE A 100 15.46 0.53 -9.64
N ARG A 101 15.94 1.75 -9.92
CA ARG A 101 15.07 2.92 -10.07
C ARG A 101 14.26 2.88 -11.35
N ARG A 102 14.87 2.44 -12.45
CA ARG A 102 14.17 2.25 -13.72
C ARG A 102 13.10 1.16 -13.60
N ALA A 103 13.39 0.07 -12.89
CA ALA A 103 12.41 -0.95 -12.54
C ALA A 103 11.21 -0.40 -11.75
N ASP A 104 11.45 0.37 -10.67
CA ASP A 104 10.37 1.03 -9.91
C ASP A 104 9.53 1.96 -10.83
N ILE A 105 10.16 2.66 -11.78
CA ILE A 105 9.45 3.51 -12.77
C ILE A 105 8.63 2.68 -13.76
N LEU A 106 9.21 1.62 -14.31
CA LEU A 106 8.56 0.72 -15.27
C LEU A 106 7.37 0.00 -14.64
N LEU A 107 7.47 -0.32 -13.35
CA LEU A 107 6.38 -0.89 -12.56
C LEU A 107 5.18 0.06 -12.49
N GLU A 108 5.41 1.35 -12.21
CA GLU A 108 4.36 2.38 -12.21
C GLU A 108 3.77 2.63 -13.60
N LEU A 109 4.52 2.36 -14.66
CA LEU A 109 4.07 2.43 -16.05
C LEU A 109 3.34 1.15 -16.53
N GLY A 110 3.23 0.11 -15.71
CA GLY A 110 2.63 -1.18 -16.07
C GLY A 110 3.47 -2.03 -17.03
N ARG A 111 4.76 -1.71 -17.21
CA ARG A 111 5.71 -2.45 -18.06
C ARG A 111 6.42 -3.52 -17.22
N PHE A 112 5.66 -4.52 -16.79
CA PHE A 112 6.11 -5.49 -15.78
C PHE A 112 7.28 -6.36 -16.21
N ASP A 113 7.29 -6.84 -17.45
CA ASP A 113 8.40 -7.67 -17.96
C ASP A 113 9.72 -6.89 -17.99
N ASP A 114 9.68 -5.64 -18.48
CA ASP A 114 10.82 -4.75 -18.48
C ASP A 114 11.30 -4.44 -17.04
N ALA A 115 10.35 -4.23 -16.10
CA ALA A 115 10.67 -3.98 -14.71
C ALA A 115 11.35 -5.19 -14.04
N LEU A 116 10.85 -6.41 -14.31
CA LEU A 116 11.43 -7.65 -13.80
C LEU A 116 12.84 -7.88 -14.34
N GLU A 117 13.09 -7.55 -15.61
CA GLU A 117 14.42 -7.63 -16.19
C GLU A 117 15.38 -6.65 -15.51
N ASP A 118 14.96 -5.39 -15.31
CA ASP A 118 15.77 -4.42 -14.59
C ASP A 118 16.03 -4.80 -13.13
N TYR A 119 15.07 -5.41 -12.44
CA TYR A 119 15.33 -5.91 -11.08
C TYR A 119 16.32 -7.09 -11.08
N LYS A 120 16.32 -7.97 -12.09
CA LYS A 120 17.34 -9.02 -12.22
C LYS A 120 18.72 -8.40 -12.42
N GLU A 121 18.84 -7.40 -13.30
CA GLU A 121 20.09 -6.67 -13.53
C GLU A 121 20.56 -5.94 -12.26
N ALA A 122 19.63 -5.32 -11.51
CA ALA A 122 19.92 -4.71 -10.23
C ALA A 122 20.44 -5.74 -9.20
N ARG A 123 19.81 -6.92 -9.14
CA ARG A 123 20.20 -8.01 -8.22
C ARG A 123 21.56 -8.61 -8.59
N LEU A 124 21.87 -8.71 -9.88
CA LEU A 124 23.18 -9.19 -10.34
C LEU A 124 24.32 -8.29 -9.84
N ARG A 125 24.09 -6.97 -9.82
CA ARG A 125 25.08 -5.96 -9.40
C ARG A 125 25.15 -5.74 -7.89
N ASP A 126 24.03 -5.97 -7.19
CA ASP A 126 23.94 -5.79 -5.74
C ASP A 126 23.14 -6.95 -5.11
N PRO A 127 23.74 -8.16 -5.01
CA PRO A 127 23.03 -9.35 -4.51
C PRO A 127 22.66 -9.27 -3.03
N SER A 128 23.34 -8.43 -2.25
CA SER A 128 23.12 -8.30 -0.80
C SER A 128 21.94 -7.42 -0.44
N ASN A 129 21.36 -6.70 -1.40
CA ASN A 129 20.28 -5.75 -1.16
C ASN A 129 18.92 -6.46 -0.97
N PRO A 130 18.37 -6.50 0.26
CA PRO A 130 17.17 -7.26 0.56
C PRO A 130 15.90 -6.65 -0.04
N LYS A 131 15.96 -5.41 -0.54
CA LYS A 131 14.81 -4.75 -1.16
C LYS A 131 14.52 -5.29 -2.56
N ILE A 132 15.54 -5.76 -3.28
CA ILE A 132 15.40 -6.19 -4.67
C ILE A 132 14.49 -7.43 -4.77
N PRO A 133 14.69 -8.51 -3.98
CA PRO A 133 13.77 -9.65 -4.00
C PRO A 133 12.32 -9.27 -3.63
N LEU A 134 12.13 -8.39 -2.64
CA LEU A 134 10.79 -7.92 -2.25
C LEU A 134 10.10 -7.15 -3.39
N ARG A 135 10.86 -6.34 -4.13
CA ARG A 135 10.36 -5.63 -5.31
C ARG A 135 10.05 -6.54 -6.48
N ILE A 136 10.88 -7.56 -6.72
CA ILE A 136 10.60 -8.60 -7.72
C ILE A 136 9.28 -9.31 -7.39
N ALA A 137 9.10 -9.74 -6.13
CA ALA A 137 7.86 -10.39 -5.71
C ALA A 137 6.65 -9.47 -5.90
N HIS A 138 6.75 -8.20 -5.52
CA HIS A 138 5.69 -7.22 -5.76
C HIS A 138 5.37 -7.03 -7.25
N ALA A 139 6.39 -6.98 -8.11
CA ALA A 139 6.20 -6.87 -9.56
C ALA A 139 5.52 -8.12 -10.16
N LEU A 140 5.85 -9.31 -9.67
CA LEU A 140 5.16 -10.55 -10.07
C LEU A 140 3.69 -10.55 -9.64
N ILE A 141 3.39 -10.09 -8.42
CA ILE A 141 2.01 -9.97 -7.92
C ILE A 141 1.21 -8.99 -8.79
N MET A 142 1.77 -7.82 -9.10
CA MET A 142 1.10 -6.83 -9.95
C MET A 142 0.90 -7.31 -11.39
N LYS A 143 1.87 -8.06 -11.94
CA LYS A 143 1.76 -8.68 -13.25
C LYS A 143 0.61 -9.69 -13.29
N ASP A 144 0.58 -10.60 -12.32
CA ASP A 144 -0.46 -11.61 -12.19
C ASP A 144 -1.85 -10.97 -11.96
N ASP A 145 -1.94 -9.89 -11.17
CA ASP A 145 -3.18 -9.11 -11.02
C ASP A 145 -3.69 -8.57 -12.37
N GLN A 146 -2.81 -7.97 -13.18
CA GLN A 146 -3.18 -7.47 -14.51
C GLN A 146 -3.61 -8.60 -15.46
N GLU A 147 -2.92 -9.74 -15.45
CA GLU A 147 -3.28 -10.91 -16.26
C GLU A 147 -4.65 -11.48 -15.87
N MET A 148 -4.96 -11.48 -14.56
CA MET A 148 -6.27 -11.83 -14.02
C MET A 148 -7.36 -10.78 -14.31
N GLY A 149 -7.00 -9.60 -14.82
CA GLY A 149 -7.95 -8.53 -15.11
C GLY A 149 -8.45 -7.79 -13.87
N VAL A 150 -7.71 -7.83 -12.76
CA VAL A 150 -8.03 -7.15 -11.50
C VAL A 150 -6.98 -6.12 -11.14
N ALA A 151 -7.40 -5.01 -10.57
CA ALA A 151 -6.50 -4.05 -9.94
C ALA A 151 -6.76 -4.04 -8.43
N ILE A 152 -5.73 -4.29 -7.63
CA ILE A 152 -5.79 -4.21 -6.16
C ILE A 152 -4.86 -3.09 -5.71
N CYS A 153 -5.44 -2.03 -5.14
CA CYS A 153 -4.71 -0.85 -4.71
C CYS A 153 -4.74 -0.74 -3.18
N GLN A 154 -3.55 -0.65 -2.57
CA GLN A 154 -3.40 -0.29 -1.16
C GLN A 154 -3.34 1.23 -1.02
N LEU A 155 -4.28 1.81 -0.29
CA LEU A 155 -4.28 3.22 0.10
C LEU A 155 -3.74 3.32 1.52
N ILE A 156 -2.58 3.97 1.65
CA ILE A 156 -1.85 4.09 2.91
C ILE A 156 -1.99 5.53 3.42
N PRO A 157 -2.45 5.74 4.66
CA PRO A 157 -2.44 7.06 5.31
C PRO A 157 -1.06 7.72 5.27
N GLY A 158 -1.04 9.02 4.93
CA GLY A 158 0.18 9.82 4.76
C GLY A 158 0.91 9.61 3.43
N ARG A 159 0.48 8.64 2.60
CA ARG A 159 1.02 8.40 1.25
C ARG A 159 -0.03 8.65 0.17
N ASP A 160 -1.18 7.99 0.27
CA ASP A 160 -2.24 8.02 -0.75
C ASP A 160 -3.46 8.80 -0.28
N ILE A 161 -3.80 8.64 1.00
CA ILE A 161 -4.89 9.31 1.69
C ILE A 161 -4.36 9.94 2.98
N CYS A 162 -5.19 10.69 3.70
CA CYS A 162 -4.79 11.37 4.94
C CYS A 162 -3.58 12.30 4.74
N LEU A 163 -3.55 13.03 3.62
CA LEU A 163 -2.44 13.89 3.26
C LEU A 163 -2.50 15.18 4.09
N MET A 164 -1.41 15.50 4.82
CA MET A 164 -1.38 16.72 5.65
C MET A 164 -1.63 17.99 4.84
N THR A 165 -1.21 18.01 3.58
CA THR A 165 -1.41 19.13 2.64
C THR A 165 -2.86 19.34 2.23
N THR A 166 -3.75 18.37 2.47
CA THR A 166 -5.19 18.48 2.15
C THR A 166 -6.04 18.77 3.38
N THR A 167 -5.44 18.92 4.56
CA THR A 167 -6.18 19.20 5.78
C THR A 167 -6.63 20.65 5.85
N VAL A 168 -7.84 20.88 6.37
CA VAL A 168 -8.41 22.22 6.49
C VAL A 168 -8.42 22.75 7.93
N ASN A 169 -8.25 21.88 8.93
CA ASN A 169 -8.26 22.29 10.34
C ASN A 169 -7.39 21.39 11.24
N PRO A 170 -7.06 21.85 12.47
CA PRO A 170 -6.19 21.11 13.40
C PRO A 170 -6.74 19.76 13.86
N VAL A 171 -8.07 19.60 13.96
CA VAL A 171 -8.68 18.33 14.37
C VAL A 171 -8.44 17.26 13.30
N GLN A 172 -8.66 17.60 12.03
CA GLN A 172 -8.40 16.71 10.92
C GLN A 172 -6.92 16.35 10.81
N GLN A 173 -6.02 17.31 11.05
CA GLN A 173 -4.57 17.04 11.12
C GLN A 173 -4.23 15.99 12.19
N LYS A 174 -4.85 16.10 13.37
CA LYS A 174 -4.63 15.12 14.45
C LYS A 174 -5.21 13.75 14.13
N ILE A 175 -6.39 13.68 13.50
CA ILE A 175 -6.97 12.41 13.03
C ILE A 175 -6.04 11.76 12.01
N PHE A 176 -5.55 12.52 11.03
CA PHE A 176 -4.65 12.01 10.00
C PHE A 176 -3.29 11.58 10.59
N SER A 177 -2.78 12.26 11.62
CA SER A 177 -1.53 11.84 12.27
C SER A 177 -1.72 10.48 12.95
N ILE A 178 -2.86 10.27 13.61
CA ILE A 178 -3.20 8.98 14.23
C ILE A 178 -3.35 7.89 13.16
N ALA A 179 -4.02 8.19 12.04
CA ALA A 179 -4.16 7.25 10.92
C ALA A 179 -2.79 6.75 10.41
N ILE A 180 -1.80 7.65 10.34
CA ILE A 180 -0.43 7.32 9.96
C ILE A 180 0.25 6.42 11.01
N GLU A 181 0.02 6.68 12.30
CA GLU A 181 0.61 5.91 13.40
C GLU A 181 0.02 4.49 13.52
N ILE A 182 -1.29 4.33 13.27
CA ILE A 182 -2.00 3.04 13.29
C ILE A 182 -1.63 2.16 12.08
N LYS A 183 -1.09 2.76 11.00
CA LYS A 183 -0.63 2.05 9.80
C LYS A 183 -1.70 1.14 9.16
N ASN A 184 -2.96 1.57 9.23
CA ASN A 184 -4.07 0.87 8.57
C ASN A 184 -3.89 0.89 7.04
N ILE A 185 -4.30 -0.18 6.36
CA ILE A 185 -4.26 -0.33 4.91
C ILE A 185 -5.70 -0.44 4.38
N ILE A 186 -6.14 0.56 3.63
CA ILE A 186 -7.42 0.57 2.95
C ILE A 186 -7.23 -0.04 1.56
N TYR A 187 -8.14 -0.89 1.11
CA TYR A 187 -8.04 -1.52 -0.22
C TYR A 187 -9.09 -0.97 -1.18
N VAL A 188 -8.71 -0.77 -2.44
CA VAL A 188 -9.64 -0.62 -3.56
C VAL A 188 -9.39 -1.75 -4.53
N ILE A 189 -10.42 -2.56 -4.79
CA ILE A 189 -10.38 -3.67 -5.75
C ILE A 189 -11.26 -3.29 -6.92
N ALA A 190 -10.71 -3.33 -8.13
CA ALA A 190 -11.44 -3.00 -9.35
C ALA A 190 -11.28 -4.09 -10.41
N ASP A 191 -12.37 -4.37 -11.11
CA ASP A 191 -12.30 -5.11 -12.37
C ASP A 191 -11.81 -4.15 -13.46
N ILE A 192 -10.74 -4.53 -14.17
CA ILE A 192 -10.09 -3.65 -15.16
C ILE A 192 -11.03 -3.38 -16.34
N ALA A 193 -11.80 -4.38 -16.77
CA ALA A 193 -12.63 -4.30 -17.96
C ALA A 193 -13.91 -3.48 -17.70
N SER A 194 -14.66 -3.83 -16.65
CA SER A 194 -15.91 -3.16 -16.31
C SER A 194 -15.70 -1.80 -15.62
N ARG A 195 -14.52 -1.60 -15.02
CA ARG A 195 -14.18 -0.46 -14.14
C ARG A 195 -15.01 -0.37 -12.87
N ASN A 196 -15.82 -1.38 -12.56
CA ASN A 196 -16.49 -1.44 -11.27
C ASN A 196 -15.47 -1.73 -10.18
N CYS A 197 -15.61 -1.05 -9.05
CA CYS A 197 -14.74 -1.27 -7.90
C CYS A 197 -15.52 -1.35 -6.59
N VAL A 198 -14.86 -1.91 -5.59
CA VAL A 198 -15.24 -1.85 -4.19
C VAL A 198 -14.10 -1.29 -3.37
N VAL A 199 -14.43 -0.66 -2.25
CA VAL A 199 -13.46 -0.28 -1.23
C VAL A 199 -13.61 -1.21 -0.03
N ILE A 200 -12.52 -1.66 0.56
CA ILE A 200 -12.49 -2.45 1.80
C ILE A 200 -11.97 -1.55 2.92
N ASP A 201 -12.70 -1.52 4.02
CA ASP A 201 -12.36 -0.78 5.24
C ASP A 201 -12.19 0.73 5.01
N ALA A 202 -13.21 1.34 4.37
CA ALA A 202 -13.21 2.76 4.07
C ALA A 202 -13.27 3.61 5.34
N CYS A 203 -12.10 4.06 5.80
CA CYS A 203 -11.93 4.88 6.98
C CYS A 203 -10.95 6.05 6.75
N TRP A 204 -10.88 6.95 7.74
CA TRP A 204 -10.00 8.09 7.90
C TRP A 204 -10.26 9.28 6.97
N ASP A 205 -10.22 9.06 5.66
CA ASP A 205 -10.25 10.12 4.64
C ASP A 205 -11.09 9.69 3.43
N VAL A 206 -12.41 9.62 3.64
CA VAL A 206 -13.38 9.22 2.60
C VAL A 206 -13.26 10.10 1.35
N ASN A 207 -12.99 11.39 1.51
CA ASN A 207 -12.78 12.29 0.37
C ASN A 207 -11.51 11.94 -0.41
N GLY A 208 -10.41 11.63 0.27
CA GLY A 208 -9.18 11.13 -0.35
C GLY A 208 -9.40 9.80 -1.10
N ILE A 209 -10.15 8.87 -0.49
CA ILE A 209 -10.52 7.59 -1.11
C ILE A 209 -11.35 7.82 -2.38
N LEU A 210 -12.41 8.63 -2.31
CA LEU A 210 -13.28 8.93 -3.45
C LEU A 210 -12.50 9.64 -4.57
N LYS A 211 -11.63 10.59 -4.22
CA LYS A 211 -10.74 11.25 -5.18
C LYS A 211 -9.80 10.25 -5.86
N PHE A 212 -9.23 9.31 -5.13
CA PHE A 212 -8.40 8.26 -5.72
C PHE A 212 -9.20 7.44 -6.76
N ILE A 213 -10.38 6.97 -6.39
CA ILE A 213 -11.28 6.20 -7.29
C ILE A 213 -11.65 7.02 -8.53
N GLU A 214 -11.98 8.31 -8.36
CA GLU A 214 -12.29 9.22 -9.45
C GLU A 214 -11.11 9.38 -10.42
N THR A 215 -9.88 9.57 -9.93
CA THR A 215 -8.70 9.69 -10.80
C THR A 215 -8.45 8.43 -11.64
N LYS A 216 -8.86 7.26 -11.14
CA LYS A 216 -8.80 5.99 -11.88
C LYS A 216 -9.97 5.80 -12.85
N LYS A 217 -10.97 6.70 -12.83
CA LYS A 217 -12.22 6.61 -13.60
C LYS A 217 -12.97 5.30 -13.33
N TRP A 218 -12.91 4.82 -12.09
CA TRP A 218 -13.63 3.63 -11.64
C TRP A 218 -15.00 4.00 -11.07
N LYS A 219 -15.93 3.03 -11.13
CA LYS A 219 -17.29 3.15 -10.60
C LYS A 219 -17.38 2.40 -9.28
N LEU A 220 -17.53 3.12 -8.18
CA LEU A 220 -17.70 2.52 -6.86
C LEU A 220 -19.08 1.86 -6.73
N MET A 221 -19.09 0.54 -6.57
CA MET A 221 -20.30 -0.28 -6.46
C MET A 221 -20.66 -0.64 -5.03
N GLY A 222 -19.66 -0.71 -4.14
CA GLY A 222 -19.89 -1.09 -2.76
C GLY A 222 -18.69 -0.86 -1.85
N ALA A 223 -18.96 -0.95 -0.55
CA ALA A 223 -17.96 -1.00 0.50
C ALA A 223 -18.02 -2.37 1.18
N ILE A 224 -16.87 -2.92 1.53
CA ILE A 224 -16.74 -4.16 2.28
C ILE A 224 -16.12 -3.82 3.63
N VAL A 225 -16.68 -4.38 4.69
CA VAL A 225 -16.18 -4.24 6.05
C VAL A 225 -15.55 -5.58 6.46
N THR A 226 -14.24 -5.62 6.68
CA THR A 226 -13.60 -6.83 7.22
C THR A 226 -14.07 -7.09 8.64
N HIS A 227 -14.16 -6.04 9.44
CA HIS A 227 -14.70 -6.07 10.81
C HIS A 227 -15.07 -4.65 11.30
N TYR A 228 -15.81 -4.56 12.42
CA TYR A 228 -16.48 -3.32 12.83
C TYR A 228 -15.59 -2.23 13.48
N HIS A 229 -14.29 -2.46 13.73
CA HIS A 229 -13.47 -1.52 14.51
C HIS A 229 -13.39 -0.13 13.87
N PHE A 230 -13.24 0.89 14.72
CA PHE A 230 -13.35 2.30 14.35
C PHE A 230 -12.36 2.74 13.26
N ASP A 231 -11.20 2.11 13.21
CA ASP A 231 -10.15 2.38 12.24
C ASP A 231 -10.38 1.72 10.89
N HIS A 232 -11.40 0.86 10.77
CA HIS A 232 -11.86 0.23 9.53
C HIS A 232 -13.19 0.79 9.02
N VAL A 233 -14.06 1.28 9.92
CA VAL A 233 -15.40 1.78 9.54
C VAL A 233 -15.65 3.25 9.90
N GLY A 234 -14.73 3.91 10.59
CA GLY A 234 -14.92 5.25 11.14
C GLY A 234 -15.86 5.26 12.35
N GLY A 235 -16.31 6.47 12.73
CA GLY A 235 -17.19 6.68 13.87
C GLY A 235 -16.49 7.38 15.04
N PRO A 236 -17.00 7.25 16.28
CA PRO A 236 -16.37 7.89 17.43
C PRO A 236 -14.99 7.26 17.71
N PRO A 237 -14.02 8.03 18.21
CA PRO A 237 -12.75 7.46 18.62
C PRO A 237 -12.94 6.49 19.79
N PRO A 238 -12.02 5.52 19.97
CA PRO A 238 -12.12 4.56 21.07
C PRO A 238 -11.90 5.24 22.43
N PRO A 239 -12.30 4.60 23.54
CA PRO A 239 -11.94 5.06 24.88
C PRO A 239 -10.42 5.29 25.03
N PRO A 240 -10.00 6.31 25.79
CA PRO A 240 -10.82 7.21 26.60
C PRO A 240 -11.43 8.38 25.82
N TYR A 241 -11.23 8.49 24.51
CA TYR A 241 -11.59 9.68 23.72
C TYR A 241 -13.04 9.71 23.23
N ASN A 242 -13.81 8.65 23.45
CA ASN A 242 -15.19 8.48 22.98
C ASN A 242 -16.19 9.54 23.50
N HIS A 243 -15.83 10.30 24.54
CA HIS A 243 -16.63 11.42 25.04
C HIS A 243 -16.44 12.72 24.25
N ILE A 244 -15.39 12.80 23.42
CA ILE A 244 -15.11 13.98 22.60
C ILE A 244 -16.04 13.92 21.38
N PRO A 245 -16.75 15.01 21.02
CA PRO A 245 -17.70 15.04 19.90
C PRO A 245 -17.01 15.10 18.53
N ILE A 246 -15.96 14.30 18.34
CA ILE A 246 -15.25 14.11 17.08
C ILE A 246 -15.70 12.78 16.47
N LYS A 247 -15.89 12.78 15.15
CA LYS A 247 -16.13 11.57 14.37
C LYS A 247 -15.02 11.39 13.36
N ILE A 248 -14.43 10.21 13.35
CA ILE A 248 -13.49 9.76 12.33
C ILE A 248 -14.31 9.44 11.08
N SER A 249 -13.88 9.98 9.95
CA SER A 249 -14.58 9.76 8.70
C SER A 249 -14.47 8.30 8.28
N GLY A 250 -15.53 7.73 7.71
CA GLY A 250 -15.51 6.34 7.27
C GLY A 250 -16.78 5.87 6.59
N LEU A 251 -17.21 4.65 6.90
CA LEU A 251 -18.30 3.96 6.21
C LEU A 251 -19.61 4.76 6.19
N PHE A 252 -19.94 5.45 7.29
CA PHE A 252 -21.11 6.32 7.34
C PHE A 252 -21.03 7.47 6.32
N ASP A 253 -19.92 8.20 6.27
CA ASP A 253 -19.75 9.29 5.32
C ASP A 253 -19.75 8.78 3.88
N LEU A 254 -19.11 7.64 3.62
CA LEU A 254 -19.10 7.01 2.31
C LEU A 254 -20.52 6.62 1.86
N THR A 255 -21.28 5.97 2.73
CA THR A 255 -22.67 5.56 2.45
C THR A 255 -23.59 6.76 2.23
N LYS A 256 -23.34 7.86 2.94
CA LYS A 256 -24.08 9.11 2.77
C LYS A 256 -23.74 9.80 1.44
N GLN A 257 -22.46 9.82 1.05
CA GLN A 257 -22.00 10.51 -0.16
C GLN A 257 -22.28 9.72 -1.46
N VAL A 258 -22.32 8.40 -1.40
CA VAL A 258 -22.49 7.53 -2.57
C VAL A 258 -23.88 6.92 -2.60
N SER A 259 -24.68 7.30 -3.59
CA SER A 259 -26.01 6.75 -3.79
C SER A 259 -25.96 5.26 -4.15
N ASN A 260 -26.88 4.48 -3.59
CA ASN A 260 -27.03 3.03 -3.86
C ASN A 260 -25.76 2.18 -3.57
N LEU A 261 -24.86 2.67 -2.71
CA LEU A 261 -23.69 1.93 -2.28
C LEU A 261 -24.11 0.67 -1.51
N LYS A 262 -23.74 -0.52 -2.00
CA LYS A 262 -23.91 -1.78 -1.25
C LYS A 262 -22.86 -1.87 -0.14
N VAL A 263 -23.25 -2.29 1.06
CA VAL A 263 -22.35 -2.41 2.22
C VAL A 263 -22.29 -3.86 2.68
N TYR A 264 -21.21 -4.56 2.37
CA TYR A 264 -21.05 -5.98 2.67
C TYR A 264 -20.45 -6.19 4.05
N VAL A 265 -21.21 -6.79 4.97
CA VAL A 265 -20.83 -7.00 6.37
C VAL A 265 -21.27 -8.37 6.83
N ASN A 266 -20.43 -9.04 7.60
CA ASN A 266 -20.83 -10.27 8.26
C ASN A 266 -21.92 -9.95 9.31
N PRO A 267 -23.03 -10.72 9.37
CA PRO A 267 -24.14 -10.41 10.27
C PRO A 267 -23.77 -10.28 11.75
N LEU A 268 -22.73 -10.98 12.21
CA LEU A 268 -22.30 -10.95 13.61
C LEU A 268 -21.68 -9.59 14.00
N ASP A 269 -21.13 -8.83 13.05
CA ASP A 269 -20.55 -7.51 13.31
C ASP A 269 -21.57 -6.36 13.13
N ILE A 270 -22.74 -6.61 12.53
CA ILE A 270 -23.76 -5.57 12.28
C ILE A 270 -24.24 -4.89 13.58
N PRO A 271 -24.55 -5.60 14.68
CA PRO A 271 -24.97 -4.95 15.93
C PRO A 271 -23.92 -3.98 16.47
N TYR A 272 -22.65 -4.38 16.46
CA TYR A 272 -21.52 -3.56 16.90
C TYR A 272 -21.32 -2.35 15.98
N LEU A 273 -21.39 -2.56 14.67
CA LEU A 273 -21.30 -1.50 13.66
C LEU A 273 -22.39 -0.44 13.86
N LEU A 274 -23.65 -0.85 14.01
CA LEU A 274 -24.78 0.06 14.21
C LEU A 274 -24.76 0.74 15.59
N SER A 275 -24.17 0.11 16.60
CA SER A 275 -23.95 0.73 17.90
C SER A 275 -22.88 1.83 17.83
N ALA A 276 -21.75 1.55 17.16
CA ALA A 276 -20.67 2.51 16.97
C ALA A 276 -21.07 3.66 16.01
N ASN A 277 -21.91 3.35 15.02
CA ASN A 277 -22.36 4.31 14.01
C ASN A 277 -23.91 4.33 13.91
N PRO A 278 -24.62 4.92 14.90
CA PRO A 278 -26.09 4.87 14.95
C PRO A 278 -26.79 5.46 13.71
N ALA A 279 -26.15 6.41 13.04
CA ALA A 279 -26.70 7.04 11.83
C ALA A 279 -26.73 6.09 10.61
N LEU A 280 -26.01 4.96 10.64
CA LEU A 280 -26.12 3.90 9.62
C LEU A 280 -27.46 3.16 9.69
N LYS A 281 -28.23 3.28 10.78
CA LYS A 281 -29.56 2.65 10.88
C LYS A 281 -30.51 3.10 9.76
N SER A 282 -30.35 4.34 9.28
CA SER A 282 -31.10 4.89 8.14
C SER A 282 -30.71 4.32 6.78
N TYR A 283 -29.71 3.43 6.72
CA TYR A 283 -29.16 2.84 5.49
C TYR A 283 -29.09 1.31 5.57
N THR A 284 -29.86 0.70 6.48
CA THR A 284 -29.86 -0.75 6.70
C THR A 284 -30.35 -1.54 5.49
N ASP A 285 -31.17 -0.93 4.63
CA ASP A 285 -31.58 -1.45 3.32
C ASP A 285 -30.40 -1.67 2.35
N ARG A 286 -29.27 -1.01 2.60
CA ARG A 286 -28.06 -1.13 1.78
C ARG A 286 -27.06 -2.15 2.31
N ILE A 287 -27.29 -2.70 3.50
CA ILE A 287 -26.40 -3.68 4.13
C ILE A 287 -26.69 -5.06 3.52
N ILE A 288 -25.65 -5.68 2.96
CA ILE A 288 -25.67 -7.03 2.40
C ILE A 288 -24.99 -7.96 3.39
N HIS A 289 -25.73 -8.99 3.82
CA HIS A 289 -25.28 -9.96 4.81
C HIS A 289 -24.35 -11.00 4.20
N THR A 290 -23.06 -10.93 4.51
CA THR A 290 -22.06 -11.89 4.00
C THR A 290 -21.95 -13.10 4.92
N HIS A 291 -22.90 -14.03 4.78
CA HIS A 291 -22.92 -15.30 5.51
C HIS A 291 -22.75 -16.49 4.56
N GLY A 292 -22.31 -17.63 5.08
CA GLY A 292 -22.09 -18.84 4.27
C GLY A 292 -21.01 -18.65 3.20
N GLN A 293 -21.26 -19.14 1.98
CA GLN A 293 -20.34 -19.05 0.84
C GLN A 293 -20.68 -17.87 -0.10
N HIS A 294 -20.97 -16.70 0.47
CA HIS A 294 -21.34 -15.53 -0.30
C HIS A 294 -20.23 -15.13 -1.30
N ARG A 295 -20.65 -14.72 -2.50
CA ARG A 295 -19.78 -14.30 -3.60
C ARG A 295 -20.37 -13.09 -4.29
N GLU A 296 -19.50 -12.21 -4.74
CA GLU A 296 -19.87 -11.03 -5.52
C GLU A 296 -18.94 -10.87 -6.72
N SER A 297 -19.48 -10.41 -7.83
CA SER A 297 -18.69 -10.14 -9.04
C SER A 297 -18.63 -8.65 -9.32
N LEU A 298 -17.43 -8.15 -9.63
CA LEU A 298 -17.24 -6.77 -10.10
C LEU A 298 -17.29 -6.68 -11.63
N GLY A 299 -17.13 -7.81 -12.32
CA GLY A 299 -17.16 -7.90 -13.77
C GLY A 299 -17.19 -9.36 -14.20
N GLU A 300 -16.62 -9.66 -15.36
CA GLU A 300 -16.51 -11.05 -15.83
C GLU A 300 -15.36 -11.80 -15.16
N LYS A 301 -14.27 -11.10 -14.83
CA LYS A 301 -13.03 -11.73 -14.37
C LYS A 301 -12.77 -11.58 -12.87
N THR A 302 -13.42 -10.63 -12.21
CA THR A 302 -13.13 -10.30 -10.81
C THR A 302 -14.23 -10.81 -9.89
N ILE A 303 -13.94 -11.91 -9.20
CA ILE A 303 -14.85 -12.58 -8.25
C ILE A 303 -14.31 -12.43 -6.83
N LEU A 304 -15.16 -11.95 -5.94
CA LEU A 304 -14.92 -11.82 -4.51
C LEU A 304 -15.61 -12.97 -3.78
N ARG A 305 -14.87 -13.72 -2.96
CA ARG A 305 -15.42 -14.73 -2.06
C ARG A 305 -15.21 -14.31 -0.62
N PHE A 306 -16.29 -14.26 0.15
CA PHE A 306 -16.26 -13.88 1.55
C PHE A 306 -16.04 -15.12 2.42
N ILE A 307 -15.08 -15.05 3.33
CA ILE A 307 -14.69 -16.15 4.21
C ILE A 307 -14.81 -15.65 5.64
N HIS A 308 -15.67 -16.28 6.44
CA HIS A 308 -15.79 -15.96 7.86
C HIS A 308 -14.52 -16.40 8.61
N VAL A 309 -13.89 -15.46 9.31
CA VAL A 309 -12.60 -15.63 10.00
C VAL A 309 -12.67 -15.04 11.43
N PRO A 310 -13.52 -15.59 12.32
CA PRO A 310 -13.74 -15.05 13.65
C PRO A 310 -12.50 -15.16 14.53
N GLY A 311 -12.49 -14.36 15.58
CA GLY A 311 -11.53 -14.44 16.67
C GLY A 311 -10.93 -13.08 17.02
N HIS A 312 -10.72 -12.20 16.04
CA HIS A 312 -10.43 -10.79 16.31
C HIS A 312 -11.71 -10.05 16.69
N THR A 313 -12.76 -10.21 15.88
CA THR A 313 -14.17 -9.94 16.20
C THR A 313 -15.00 -11.19 15.88
N GLU A 314 -16.26 -11.23 16.32
CA GLU A 314 -17.16 -12.34 16.02
C GLU A 314 -17.51 -12.41 14.53
N GLY A 315 -17.69 -11.25 13.88
CA GLY A 315 -18.02 -11.13 12.47
C GLY A 315 -16.82 -10.86 11.54
N SER A 316 -15.58 -11.00 12.03
CA SER A 316 -14.39 -10.82 11.18
C SER A 316 -14.50 -11.68 9.92
N GLN A 317 -14.26 -11.06 8.76
CA GLN A 317 -14.31 -11.71 7.45
C GLN A 317 -13.12 -11.35 6.57
N ALA A 318 -12.66 -12.33 5.79
CA ALA A 318 -11.61 -12.19 4.80
C ALA A 318 -12.19 -12.30 3.39
N ILE A 319 -11.58 -11.61 2.43
CA ILE A 319 -12.07 -11.48 1.06
C ILE A 319 -11.03 -12.13 0.17
N LEU A 320 -11.37 -13.26 -0.43
CA LEU A 320 -10.54 -13.94 -1.40
C LEU A 320 -10.96 -13.51 -2.82
N VAL A 321 -10.08 -12.75 -3.47
CA VAL A 321 -10.23 -12.28 -4.84
C VAL A 321 -9.60 -13.29 -5.78
N ASN A 322 -10.38 -13.75 -6.76
CA ASN A 322 -9.94 -14.67 -7.82
C ASN A 322 -9.21 -15.94 -7.33
N GLY A 323 -9.44 -16.34 -6.07
CA GLY A 323 -8.84 -17.53 -5.48
C GLY A 323 -7.41 -17.36 -4.94
N CYS A 324 -6.71 -16.25 -5.21
CA CYS A 324 -5.27 -16.14 -4.92
C CYS A 324 -4.83 -14.84 -4.21
N ARG A 325 -5.72 -13.86 -4.01
CA ARG A 325 -5.44 -12.65 -3.20
C ARG A 325 -6.40 -12.58 -2.04
N LEU A 326 -5.90 -12.62 -0.81
CA LEU A 326 -6.70 -12.72 0.40
C LEU A 326 -6.53 -11.46 1.25
N ILE A 327 -7.55 -10.61 1.29
CA ILE A 327 -7.61 -9.48 2.21
C ILE A 327 -8.15 -9.99 3.54
N THR A 328 -7.38 -9.88 4.62
CA THR A 328 -7.65 -10.58 5.89
C THR A 328 -8.15 -9.69 7.02
N GLY A 329 -8.20 -8.37 6.79
CA GLY A 329 -8.35 -7.39 7.88
C GLY A 329 -7.35 -7.69 8.99
N ASP A 330 -7.83 -7.74 10.21
CA ASP A 330 -6.99 -7.92 11.40
C ASP A 330 -6.83 -9.37 11.82
N THR A 331 -7.30 -10.34 11.02
CA THR A 331 -7.23 -11.75 11.44
C THR A 331 -5.83 -12.33 11.28
N LEU A 332 -5.29 -12.26 10.07
CA LEU A 332 -3.93 -12.70 9.74
C LEU A 332 -3.16 -11.50 9.21
N MET A 333 -2.02 -11.21 9.84
CA MET A 333 -1.09 -10.18 9.43
C MET A 333 0.30 -10.76 9.21
N CYS A 334 1.21 -9.98 8.62
CA CYS A 334 2.56 -10.43 8.33
C CYS A 334 3.31 -10.78 9.62
N GLY A 335 3.52 -12.07 9.88
CA GLY A 335 4.16 -12.59 11.08
C GLY A 335 3.35 -12.46 12.39
N CYS A 336 2.11 -11.98 12.35
CA CYS A 336 1.28 -11.78 13.55
C CYS A 336 -0.23 -11.91 13.28
N MET A 337 -1.05 -11.70 14.31
CA MET A 337 -2.51 -11.73 14.25
C MET A 337 -3.08 -10.54 15.02
N GLY A 338 -4.36 -10.23 14.79
CA GLY A 338 -5.07 -9.21 15.54
C GLY A 338 -5.18 -9.57 17.01
N ARG A 339 -5.31 -8.53 17.83
CA ARG A 339 -5.60 -8.68 19.25
C ARG A 339 -6.96 -9.36 19.47
N VAL A 340 -7.16 -9.99 20.61
CA VAL A 340 -8.38 -10.77 20.91
C VAL A 340 -8.99 -10.43 22.26
N ASP A 341 -8.60 -9.29 22.83
CA ASP A 341 -9.00 -8.82 24.16
C ASP A 341 -10.08 -7.74 24.14
N LEU A 342 -10.53 -7.33 22.95
CA LEU A 342 -11.67 -6.43 22.74
C LEU A 342 -12.99 -7.20 22.68
N PRO A 343 -14.16 -6.54 22.82
CA PRO A 343 -15.46 -7.20 22.70
C PRO A 343 -15.59 -8.02 21.40
N GLY A 344 -16.02 -9.28 21.54
CA GLY A 344 -16.10 -10.24 20.43
C GLY A 344 -14.79 -10.94 20.07
N GLY A 345 -13.68 -10.57 20.72
CA GLY A 345 -12.39 -11.25 20.58
C GLY A 345 -12.35 -12.60 21.28
N ASN A 346 -11.74 -13.60 20.64
CA ASN A 346 -11.61 -14.96 21.16
C ASN A 346 -10.33 -15.65 20.64
N LEU A 347 -9.41 -15.95 21.57
CA LEU A 347 -8.12 -16.58 21.27
C LEU A 347 -8.24 -18.01 20.71
N SER A 348 -9.23 -18.78 21.17
CA SER A 348 -9.45 -20.15 20.68
C SER A 348 -9.97 -20.13 19.25
N GLU A 349 -10.92 -19.24 18.96
CA GLU A 349 -11.47 -19.06 17.61
C GLU A 349 -10.41 -18.56 16.63
N ILE A 350 -9.61 -17.55 16.98
CA ILE A 350 -8.59 -17.04 16.04
C ILE A 350 -7.56 -18.13 15.69
N LYS A 351 -7.19 -18.99 16.66
CA LYS A 351 -6.28 -20.12 16.42
C LYS A 351 -6.88 -21.13 15.45
N ILE A 352 -8.17 -21.46 15.60
CA ILE A 352 -8.89 -22.36 14.69
C ILE A 352 -8.98 -21.71 13.31
N THR A 353 -9.32 -20.42 13.23
CA THR A 353 -9.38 -19.66 11.99
C THR A 353 -8.03 -19.68 11.25
N LEU A 354 -6.94 -19.36 11.94
CA LEU A 354 -5.61 -19.33 11.34
C LEU A 354 -5.15 -20.70 10.85
N ARG A 355 -5.41 -21.78 11.59
CA ARG A 355 -4.95 -23.13 11.24
C ARG A 355 -5.87 -23.84 10.25
N GLU A 356 -7.15 -23.84 10.54
CA GLU A 356 -8.13 -24.73 9.92
C GLU A 356 -8.96 -24.07 8.82
N ARG A 357 -8.96 -22.74 8.74
CA ARG A 357 -9.64 -21.98 7.67
C ARG A 357 -8.61 -21.37 6.72
N LEU A 358 -7.80 -20.42 7.20
CA LEU A 358 -6.81 -19.74 6.37
C LEU A 358 -5.60 -20.63 6.08
N GLY A 359 -5.12 -21.37 7.08
CA GLY A 359 -3.96 -22.25 6.96
C GLY A 359 -4.12 -23.41 5.96
N LYS A 360 -5.36 -23.71 5.54
CA LYS A 360 -5.67 -24.73 4.51
C LYS A 360 -5.66 -24.20 3.08
N LEU A 361 -5.49 -22.90 2.88
CA LEU A 361 -5.33 -22.31 1.56
C LEU A 361 -3.97 -22.69 0.95
N GLU A 362 -3.86 -22.57 -0.38
CA GLU A 362 -2.62 -22.84 -1.10
C GLU A 362 -1.51 -21.87 -0.71
N ASP A 363 -0.26 -22.32 -0.76
CA ASP A 363 0.90 -21.54 -0.31
C ASP A 363 1.12 -20.26 -1.11
N GLY A 364 0.76 -20.28 -2.39
CA GLY A 364 0.86 -19.13 -3.29
C GLY A 364 -0.19 -18.04 -3.06
N VAL A 365 -1.18 -18.27 -2.19
CA VAL A 365 -2.18 -17.24 -1.87
C VAL A 365 -1.50 -16.07 -1.17
N VAL A 366 -1.55 -14.91 -1.81
CA VAL A 366 -1.00 -13.65 -1.29
C VAL A 366 -1.97 -13.08 -0.27
N VAL A 367 -1.47 -12.81 0.92
CA VAL A 367 -2.23 -12.25 2.05
C VAL A 367 -1.98 -10.75 2.13
N LEU A 368 -3.06 -10.00 2.26
CA LEU A 368 -3.12 -8.54 2.28
C LEU A 368 -3.77 -8.09 3.61
N PRO A 369 -2.99 -7.68 4.63
CA PRO A 369 -3.47 -7.44 5.98
C PRO A 369 -4.19 -6.09 6.16
N GLY A 370 -4.92 -5.92 7.25
CA GLY A 370 -5.51 -4.64 7.66
C GLY A 370 -4.48 -3.58 8.10
N HIS A 371 -3.29 -4.01 8.56
CA HIS A 371 -2.23 -3.11 9.04
C HIS A 371 -0.82 -3.50 8.55
N ASP A 372 0.02 -2.49 8.32
CA ASP A 372 1.44 -2.62 7.99
C ASP A 372 2.33 -2.70 9.25
N TYR A 373 2.03 -3.63 10.16
CA TYR A 373 2.85 -3.84 11.37
C TYR A 373 4.08 -4.72 11.11
N GLY A 374 3.93 -5.78 10.32
CA GLY A 374 5.02 -6.67 9.91
C GLY A 374 5.32 -6.64 8.40
N GLY A 375 4.58 -5.84 7.64
CA GLY A 375 4.65 -5.77 6.19
C GLY A 375 3.29 -5.57 5.53
N LYS A 376 3.31 -5.16 4.27
CA LYS A 376 2.12 -4.86 3.46
C LYS A 376 1.50 -6.06 2.78
N TRP A 377 2.20 -7.19 2.77
CA TRP A 377 1.74 -8.45 2.22
C TRP A 377 2.64 -9.58 2.73
N THR A 378 2.08 -10.79 2.73
CA THR A 378 2.77 -12.07 2.97
C THR A 378 2.12 -13.14 2.10
N THR A 379 2.44 -14.41 2.28
CA THR A 379 1.71 -15.52 1.66
C THR A 379 1.32 -16.54 2.70
N ILE A 380 0.31 -17.36 2.41
CA ILE A 380 -0.05 -18.47 3.30
C ILE A 380 1.15 -19.40 3.54
N GLY A 381 1.96 -19.66 2.51
CA GLY A 381 3.18 -20.46 2.63
C GLY A 381 4.21 -19.82 3.57
N MET A 382 4.47 -18.52 3.42
CA MET A 382 5.40 -17.78 4.31
C MET A 382 4.91 -17.80 5.76
N GLU A 383 3.61 -17.57 5.99
CA GLU A 383 3.05 -17.58 7.35
C GLU A 383 3.00 -18.99 7.97
N ARG A 384 2.88 -20.03 7.14
CA ARG A 384 2.96 -21.42 7.59
C ARG A 384 4.38 -21.84 7.93
N GLU A 385 5.37 -21.43 7.13
CA GLU A 385 6.77 -21.80 7.34
C GLU A 385 7.39 -21.01 8.51
N ARG A 386 7.15 -19.69 8.55
CA ARG A 386 7.90 -18.76 9.43
C ARG A 386 7.02 -17.84 10.26
N GLY A 387 5.72 -17.78 10.00
CA GLY A 387 4.80 -16.84 10.63
C GLY A 387 3.83 -17.45 11.63
N ILE A 388 2.71 -16.75 11.83
CA ILE A 388 1.78 -17.04 12.95
C ILE A 388 0.98 -18.33 12.74
N ILE A 389 0.69 -18.69 11.48
CA ILE A 389 0.01 -19.95 11.14
C ILE A 389 0.87 -21.13 11.59
N GLY A 390 2.17 -21.11 11.25
CA GLY A 390 3.13 -22.12 11.65
C GLY A 390 3.30 -22.20 13.17
N HIS A 391 3.34 -21.04 13.84
CA HIS A 391 3.45 -20.97 15.31
C HIS A 391 2.32 -21.74 16.01
N PHE A 392 1.07 -21.57 15.57
CA PHE A 392 -0.06 -22.31 16.13
C PHE A 392 -0.20 -23.73 15.57
N GLY A 393 0.36 -24.01 14.38
CA GLY A 393 0.31 -25.32 13.73
C GLY A 393 1.22 -26.38 14.36
N LYS A 394 2.30 -25.98 15.05
CA LYS A 394 3.16 -26.91 15.81
C LYS A 394 2.37 -27.50 16.98
N LYS A 395 1.85 -28.72 16.83
CA LYS A 395 1.55 -29.57 18.00
C LYS A 395 2.86 -29.63 18.81
N LYS A 396 2.81 -29.39 20.13
CA LYS A 396 3.86 -29.90 21.01
C LYS A 396 4.04 -31.37 20.63
N ALA A 397 5.19 -31.75 20.08
CA ALA A 397 5.57 -33.14 20.06
C ALA A 397 5.44 -33.60 21.52
N SER A 398 4.63 -34.63 21.75
CA SER A 398 4.60 -35.32 23.02
C SER A 398 6.04 -35.65 23.38
N ILE A 399 6.48 -35.17 24.54
CA ILE A 399 7.62 -35.75 25.22
C ILE A 399 7.06 -37.06 25.76
N ASP A 400 7.27 -38.13 24.99
CA ASP A 400 7.12 -39.51 25.49
C ASP A 400 8.32 -39.86 26.39
#